data_AF-A0A4Y8VDG3-F1
#
_entry.id   AF-A0A4Y8VDG3-F1
#
_cell.length_a   1.000
_cell.length_b   1.000
_cell.length_c   1.000
_cell.angle_alpha   90.00
_cell.angle_beta   90.00
_cell.angle_gamma   90.00
#
_symmetry.space_group_name_H-M   'P 1'
#
loop_
_entity.id
_entity.type
_entity.pdbx_description
1 polymer ?
#
loop_
_entity_poly.entity_id
_entity_poly.type
_entity_poly.pdbx_seq_one_letter_code
_entity_poly.pdbx_strand_id
1 'polypeptide(L)'
;MRLLHGNNTEILTPDLSKCKGKNDFGKGFYLTPNWKRAWQMGKRSTFLHGGKITVNAFLFYPKIGEEKGLQLKSFKDSQLNGQSSFSRTGKKTDSSMTTILLLDP
;
A
#
# COMPACT_ATOMS: atom_id res chain seq x y z
N MET A 1 2.97 11.38 8.80
CA MET A 1 3.56 10.02 8.83
C MET A 1 4.17 9.69 7.47
N ARG A 2 5.33 9.03 7.43
CA ARG A 2 5.95 8.58 6.18
C ARG A 2 5.38 7.23 5.79
N LEU A 3 4.84 7.13 4.58
CA LEU A 3 4.27 5.91 4.04
C LEU A 3 4.85 5.61 2.65
N LEU A 4 4.81 4.35 2.28
CA LEU A 4 5.49 3.81 1.12
C LEU A 4 4.51 3.10 0.19
N HIS A 5 4.76 3.21 -1.12
CA HIS A 5 4.04 2.50 -2.16
C HIS A 5 5.03 1.80 -3.10
N GLY A 6 4.89 0.48 -3.22
CA GLY A 6 5.66 -0.29 -4.19
C GLY A 6 5.01 -0.31 -5.55
N ASN A 7 5.73 0.13 -6.58
CA ASN A 7 5.29 0.02 -7.97
C ASN A 7 6.44 -0.33 -8.92
N ASN A 8 6.14 -0.49 -10.21
CA ASN A 8 7.11 -0.72 -11.28
C ASN A 8 7.67 0.56 -11.92
N THR A 9 7.23 1.73 -11.42
CA THR A 9 7.58 3.06 -11.90
C THR A 9 7.57 4.05 -10.74
N GLU A 10 8.19 5.21 -10.96
CA GLU A 10 8.10 6.34 -10.06
C GLU A 10 6.71 6.99 -10.12
N ILE A 11 6.17 7.33 -8.94
CA ILE A 11 4.88 8.00 -8.78
C ILE A 11 5.13 9.24 -7.94
N LEU A 12 5.08 10.40 -8.58
CA LEU A 12 5.22 11.70 -7.91
C LEU A 12 3.91 12.13 -7.23
N THR A 13 2.77 11.83 -7.87
CA THR A 13 1.46 12.21 -7.37
C THR A 13 0.52 11.01 -7.47
N PRO A 14 -0.07 10.55 -6.35
CA PRO A 14 -1.08 9.50 -6.37
C PRO A 14 -2.28 9.92 -7.23
N ASP A 15 -2.69 9.03 -8.13
CA ASP A 15 -3.81 9.24 -9.04
C ASP A 15 -4.82 8.11 -8.84
N LEU A 16 -5.94 8.43 -8.17
CA LEU A 16 -6.96 7.46 -7.84
C LEU A 16 -7.70 6.95 -9.09
N SER A 17 -7.76 7.74 -10.17
CA SER A 17 -8.40 7.32 -11.41
C SER A 17 -7.75 6.06 -12.01
N LYS A 18 -6.44 5.91 -11.80
CA LYS A 18 -5.60 4.78 -12.25
C LYS A 18 -5.62 3.57 -11.33
N CYS A 19 -6.23 3.68 -10.15
CA CYS A 19 -6.31 2.58 -9.19
C CYS A 19 -7.30 1.52 -9.69
N LYS A 20 -6.93 0.24 -9.64
CA LYS A 20 -7.82 -0.87 -10.03
C LYS A 20 -8.89 -1.09 -8.95
N GLY A 21 -10.14 -1.26 -9.37
CA GLY A 21 -11.28 -1.45 -8.46
C GLY A 21 -11.47 -2.87 -7.90
N LYS A 22 -10.69 -3.85 -8.38
CA LYS A 22 -10.84 -5.28 -7.99
C LYS A 22 -9.90 -5.71 -6.85
N ASN A 23 -9.52 -4.79 -5.97
CA ASN A 23 -8.68 -5.11 -4.81
C ASN A 23 -9.56 -5.43 -3.58
N ASP A 24 -8.99 -6.16 -2.62
CA ASP A 24 -9.70 -6.71 -1.44
C ASP A 24 -10.47 -5.68 -0.60
N PHE A 25 -10.17 -4.40 -0.77
CA PHE A 25 -10.78 -3.30 -0.02
C PHE A 25 -11.28 -2.17 -0.93
N GLY A 26 -11.52 -2.47 -2.22
CA GLY A 26 -12.02 -1.52 -3.21
C GLY A 26 -10.94 -0.77 -3.99
N LYS A 27 -11.35 0.27 -4.71
CA LYS A 27 -10.49 1.10 -5.55
C LYS A 27 -9.75 2.13 -4.70
N GLY A 28 -8.44 2.05 -4.57
CA GLY A 28 -7.69 3.08 -3.86
C GLY A 28 -6.17 2.97 -4.01
N PHE A 29 -5.47 3.97 -3.49
CA PHE A 29 -4.01 4.00 -3.47
C PHE A 29 -3.47 3.44 -2.15
N TYR A 30 -2.78 2.30 -2.23
CA TYR A 30 -2.35 1.54 -1.05
C TYR A 30 -0.97 1.98 -0.58
N LEU A 31 -0.92 2.39 0.68
CA LEU A 31 0.29 2.87 1.35
C LEU A 31 0.67 1.96 2.52
N THR A 32 1.96 1.82 2.87
CA THR A 32 2.42 1.06 4.04
C THR A 32 3.64 1.72 4.69
N PRO A 33 3.78 1.69 6.03
CA PRO A 33 5.01 2.15 6.67
C PRO A 33 6.19 1.15 6.52
N ASN A 34 5.92 -0.10 6.11
CA ASN A 34 6.94 -1.14 6.04
C ASN A 34 7.61 -1.19 4.66
N TRP A 35 8.90 -0.90 4.63
CA TRP A 35 9.69 -0.90 3.40
C TRP A 35 9.76 -2.27 2.71
N LYS A 36 9.93 -3.37 3.46
CA LYS A 36 10.01 -4.73 2.89
C LYS A 36 8.72 -5.09 2.18
N ARG A 37 7.57 -4.73 2.75
CA ARG A 37 6.25 -4.93 2.15
C ARG A 37 6.09 -4.09 0.88
N ALA A 38 6.41 -2.80 0.93
CA ALA A 38 6.38 -1.94 -0.26
C ALA A 38 7.29 -2.49 -1.37
N TRP A 39 8.50 -2.91 -1.04
CA TRP A 39 9.42 -3.50 -2.02
C TRP A 39 8.87 -4.79 -2.64
N GLN A 40 8.27 -5.69 -1.85
CA GLN A 40 7.63 -6.90 -2.36
C GLN A 40 6.48 -6.58 -3.32
N MET A 41 5.67 -5.56 -3.02
CA MET A 41 4.61 -5.09 -3.92
C MET A 41 5.18 -4.53 -5.23
N GLY A 42 6.26 -3.73 -5.15
CA GLY A 42 6.96 -3.22 -6.34
C GLY A 42 7.56 -4.34 -7.19
N LYS A 43 8.14 -5.37 -6.56
CA LYS A 43 8.63 -6.58 -7.24
C LYS A 43 7.50 -7.29 -7.99
N ARG A 44 6.34 -7.48 -7.34
CA ARG A 44 5.15 -8.09 -7.98
C ARG A 44 4.65 -7.23 -9.16
N SER A 45 4.54 -5.91 -8.98
CA SER A 45 4.11 -4.99 -10.05
C SER A 45 5.05 -5.05 -11.25
N THR A 46 6.36 -5.03 -11.00
CA THR A 46 7.39 -5.11 -12.05
C THR A 46 7.33 -6.44 -12.79
N PHE A 47 7.09 -7.55 -12.08
CA PHE A 47 6.92 -8.86 -12.71
C PHE A 47 5.70 -8.90 -13.66
N LEU A 48 4.60 -8.25 -13.29
CA LEU A 48 3.36 -8.25 -14.08
C LEU A 48 3.35 -7.24 -15.24
N HIS A 49 4.06 -6.13 -15.10
CA HIS A 49 3.93 -4.97 -15.98
C HIS A 49 5.26 -4.53 -16.61
N GLY A 50 6.37 -5.20 -16.31
CA GLY A 50 7.72 -4.75 -16.67
C GLY A 50 8.12 -3.48 -15.91
N GLY A 51 9.31 -2.93 -16.19
CA GLY A 51 9.81 -1.70 -15.55
C GLY A 51 10.85 -1.95 -14.46
N LYS A 52 10.92 -1.04 -13.48
CA LYS A 52 11.90 -1.08 -12.38
C LYS A 52 11.19 -1.11 -11.04
N ILE A 53 11.69 -1.94 -10.12
CA ILE A 53 11.17 -1.97 -8.76
C ILE A 53 11.43 -0.61 -8.10
N THR A 54 10.36 0.11 -7.79
CA THR A 54 10.41 1.44 -7.20
C THR A 54 9.57 1.49 -5.94
N VAL A 55 10.15 2.01 -4.86
CA VAL A 55 9.46 2.28 -3.60
C VAL A 55 9.28 3.79 -3.47
N ASN A 56 8.06 4.26 -3.72
CA ASN A 56 7.69 5.66 -3.65
C ASN A 56 7.37 6.04 -2.20
N ALA A 57 7.91 7.15 -1.71
CA ALA A 57 7.70 7.62 -0.35
C ALA A 57 6.82 8.87 -0.34
N PHE A 58 5.79 8.86 0.50
CA PHE A 58 4.84 9.95 0.66
C PHE A 58 4.77 10.39 2.10
N LEU A 59 4.59 11.69 2.29
CA LEU A 59 4.30 12.27 3.59
C LEU A 59 2.79 12.46 3.71
N PHE A 60 2.17 11.70 4.62
CA PHE A 60 0.74 11.70 4.81
C PHE A 60 0.35 12.39 6.12
N TYR A 61 -0.65 13.27 6.06
CA TYR A 61 -1.19 14.02 7.19
C TYR A 61 -2.68 13.66 7.37
N PRO A 62 -3.02 12.81 8.37
CA PRO A 62 -4.39 12.32 8.53
C PRO A 62 -5.45 13.41 8.63
N LYS A 63 -5.20 14.45 9.43
CA LYS A 63 -6.13 15.59 9.59
C LYS A 63 -6.45 16.27 8.26
N ILE A 64 -5.42 16.55 7.46
CA ILE A 64 -5.59 17.15 6.13
C ILE A 64 -6.35 16.20 5.20
N GLY A 65 -6.14 14.89 5.34
CA GLY A 65 -6.87 13.88 4.58
C GLY A 65 -8.37 13.88 4.89
N GLU A 66 -8.71 13.86 6.18
CA GLU A 66 -10.09 13.89 6.68
C GLU A 66 -10.80 15.19 6.26
N GLU A 67 -10.16 16.35 6.40
CA GLU A 67 -10.67 17.66 5.94
C GLU A 67 -10.98 17.68 4.44
N LYS A 68 -10.22 16.91 3.65
CA LYS A 68 -10.43 16.75 2.20
C LYS A 68 -11.44 15.65 1.85
N GLY A 69 -12.08 15.03 2.84
CA GLY A 69 -13.06 13.97 2.64
C GLY A 69 -12.48 12.59 2.30
N LEU A 70 -11.19 12.36 2.56
CA LEU A 70 -10.57 11.06 2.29
C LEU A 70 -10.97 10.04 3.36
N GLN A 71 -11.51 8.90 2.92
CA GLN A 71 -11.87 7.81 3.82
C GLN A 71 -10.65 6.96 4.18
N LEU A 72 -10.10 7.17 5.38
CA LEU A 72 -8.93 6.46 5.87
C LEU A 72 -9.35 5.15 6.56
N LYS A 73 -8.88 4.02 6.04
CA LYS A 73 -9.13 2.70 6.65
C LYS A 73 -7.83 2.01 6.99
N SER A 74 -7.57 1.83 8.28
CA SER A 74 -6.38 1.16 8.81
C SER A 74 -6.64 -0.32 9.05
N PHE A 75 -5.69 -1.19 8.68
CA PHE A 75 -5.82 -2.64 8.80
C PHE A 75 -4.62 -3.26 9.51
N LYS A 76 -4.88 -4.16 10.46
CA LYS A 76 -3.82 -4.95 11.11
C LYS A 76 -3.34 -6.09 10.20
N ASP A 77 -2.05 -6.43 10.26
CA ASP A 77 -1.45 -7.48 9.41
C ASP A 77 -2.13 -8.85 9.52
N SER A 78 -2.69 -9.19 10.68
CA SER A 78 -3.45 -10.44 10.86
C SER A 78 -4.64 -10.58 9.90
N GLN A 79 -5.16 -9.46 9.38
CA GLN A 79 -6.28 -9.43 8.43
C GLN A 79 -5.84 -9.45 6.96
N LEU A 80 -4.53 -9.32 6.68
CA LEU A 80 -3.98 -9.21 5.33
C LEU A 80 -3.37 -10.53 4.84
N ASN A 81 -3.31 -11.55 5.70
CA ASN A 81 -2.70 -12.86 5.44
C ASN A 81 -3.56 -13.79 4.54
N GLY A 82 -4.72 -13.33 4.07
CA GLY A 82 -5.57 -14.10 3.14
C GLY A 82 -5.02 -14.25 1.72
N GLN A 83 -3.91 -13.58 1.37
CA GLN A 83 -3.33 -13.62 0.01
C GLN A 83 -1.81 -13.85 -0.04
N SER A 84 -1.20 -14.44 0.99
CA SER A 84 0.20 -14.87 0.94
C SER A 84 0.31 -16.37 1.18
N SER A 85 0.15 -17.17 0.12
CA SER A 85 0.70 -18.53 0.11
C SER A 85 2.21 -18.45 -0.12
N PHE A 86 2.96 -19.28 0.64
CA PHE A 86 4.42 -19.42 0.79
C PHE A 86 5.10 -18.42 1.76
N SER A 87 5.82 -18.82 2.82
CA SER A 87 6.52 -20.08 3.12
C SER A 87 6.70 -20.33 4.62
N ARG A 88 6.95 -21.61 4.96
CA ARG A 88 7.35 -22.18 6.25
C ARG A 88 8.33 -21.31 7.08
N THR A 89 8.15 -21.42 8.40
CA THR A 89 9.08 -21.11 9.51
C THR A 89 9.45 -19.64 9.76
N GLY A 90 9.19 -19.17 10.99
CA GLY A 90 10.01 -18.13 11.64
C GLY A 90 9.32 -16.85 12.10
N LYS A 91 9.01 -16.80 13.41
CA LYS A 91 8.92 -15.64 14.32
C LYS A 91 8.19 -14.36 13.86
N LYS A 92 7.03 -14.14 14.49
CA LYS A 92 6.26 -12.88 14.53
C LYS A 92 7.12 -11.76 15.10
N THR A 93 7.22 -10.64 14.38
CA THR A 93 7.68 -9.36 14.93
C THR A 93 6.53 -8.39 14.86
N ASP A 94 6.19 -7.86 16.04
CA ASP A 94 5.10 -6.95 16.30
C ASP A 94 5.43 -5.58 15.71
N SER A 95 4.65 -5.12 14.73
CA SER A 95 4.62 -3.71 14.33
C SER A 95 3.30 -3.43 13.61
N SER A 96 2.49 -2.59 14.23
CA SER A 96 1.21 -2.08 13.77
C SER A 96 1.33 -1.49 12.36
N MET A 97 0.77 -2.19 11.36
CA MET A 97 0.74 -1.73 9.98
C MET A 97 -0.50 -0.87 9.72
N THR A 98 -0.30 0.28 9.10
CA THR A 98 -1.35 1.15 8.61
C THR A 98 -1.34 1.05 7.09
N THR A 99 -2.28 0.30 6.52
CA THR A 99 -2.66 0.54 5.13
C THR A 99 -3.54 1.77 5.11
N ILE A 100 -3.26 2.77 4.28
CA ILE A 100 -4.19 3.88 4.07
C ILE A 100 -4.80 3.68 2.71
N LEU A 101 -6.13 3.57 2.67
CA LEU A 101 -6.91 3.71 1.47
C LEU A 101 -7.22 5.18 1.28
N LEU A 102 -6.97 5.68 0.09
CA LEU A 102 -7.55 6.92 -0.41
C LEU A 102 -8.69 6.47 -1.32
N LEU A 103 -9.93 6.58 -0.84
CA LEU A 103 -11.14 6.32 -1.62
C LEU A 103 -11.62 7.66 -2.19
N ASP A 104 -12.01 7.68 -3.47
CA ASP A 104 -12.86 8.76 -3.98
C ASP A 104 -14.21 8.70 -3.23
N PRO A 105 -14.80 9.85 -2.87
CA PRO A 105 -16.11 9.90 -2.23
C PRO A 105 -17.23 9.25 -3.06
#